data_AF-A0A931VWL2-F1
#
_entry.id   AF-A0A931VWL2-F1
#
_cell.length_a   1.000
_cell.length_b   1.000
_cell.length_c   1.000
_cell.angle_alpha   90.00
_cell.angle_beta   90.00
_cell.angle_gamma   90.00
#
_symmetry.space_group_name_H-M   'P 1'
#
loop_
_entity.id
_entity.type
_entity.pdbx_description
1 polymer ?
#
loop_
_entity_poly.entity_id
_entity_poly.type
_entity_poly.pdbx_seq_one_letter_code
_entity_poly.pdbx_strand_id
1 'polypeptide(L)'
;MEENIKKIESVFRDSFSSEELFDAFADALKLRVDDVELFKILLANPSLSIDEVKMFAEKIIKEMPNSLYHISMWCAKVFENYAEQYEYLYSSINYYLKAINAAPTNFEPLVSILNLYNMEIDTPANKRILEIVNNCIPPVNLKSKVYYALADLYKHLGDLDTASRNLALAAKAAERENE
;
A
#
# COMPACT_ATOMS: atom_id res chain seq x y z
N MET A 1 25.08 0.08 -19.94
CA MET A 1 23.77 0.44 -19.34
C MET A 1 23.32 -0.63 -18.37
N GLU A 2 23.20 -1.89 -18.82
CA GLU A 2 22.82 -3.02 -17.96
C GLU A 2 23.78 -3.26 -16.78
N GLU A 3 25.09 -3.14 -17.00
CA GLU A 3 26.09 -3.26 -15.92
C GLU A 3 25.96 -2.16 -14.85
N ASN A 4 25.59 -0.94 -15.24
CA ASN A 4 25.35 0.15 -14.30
C ASN A 4 24.08 -0.10 -13.48
N ILE A 5 23.03 -0.66 -14.09
CA ILE A 5 21.79 -1.01 -13.39
C ILE A 5 22.05 -2.11 -12.36
N LYS A 6 22.81 -3.16 -12.72
CA LYS A 6 23.20 -4.22 -11.77
C LYS A 6 24.00 -3.68 -10.59
N LYS A 7 24.88 -2.69 -10.84
CA LYS A 7 25.62 -2.01 -9.77
C LYS A 7 24.69 -1.24 -8.84
N ILE A 8 23.75 -0.47 -9.38
CA ILE A 8 22.74 0.26 -8.60
C ILE A 8 21.90 -0.70 -7.77
N GLU A 9 21.45 -1.80 -8.36
CA GLU A 9 20.66 -2.82 -7.68
C GLU A 9 21.41 -3.42 -6.48
N SER A 10 22.70 -3.75 -6.65
CA SER A 10 23.52 -4.24 -5.55
C SER A 10 23.67 -3.20 -4.44
N VAL A 11 23.86 -1.92 -4.78
CA VAL A 11 23.90 -0.86 -3.76
C VAL A 11 22.56 -0.75 -3.03
N PHE A 12 21.43 -0.74 -3.74
CA PHE A 12 20.09 -0.70 -3.14
C PHE A 12 19.81 -1.87 -2.20
N ARG A 13 20.34 -3.05 -2.52
CA ARG A 13 20.13 -4.27 -1.74
C ARG A 13 21.03 -4.36 -0.52
N ASP A 14 22.32 -4.05 -0.70
CA ASP A 14 23.38 -4.47 0.21
C ASP A 14 24.00 -3.30 1.01
N SER A 15 23.77 -2.05 0.60
CA SER A 15 24.32 -0.90 1.32
C SER A 15 23.60 -0.67 2.64
N PHE A 16 24.38 -0.29 3.65
CA PHE A 16 23.92 0.15 4.97
C PHE A 16 24.10 1.67 5.17
N SER A 17 24.50 2.39 4.12
CA SER A 17 24.78 3.83 4.16
C SER A 17 23.70 4.60 3.40
N SER A 18 23.00 5.50 4.11
CA SER A 18 22.00 6.37 3.47
C SER A 18 22.61 7.24 2.35
N GLU A 19 23.86 7.71 2.53
CA GLU A 19 24.56 8.51 1.52
C GLU A 19 24.81 7.70 0.24
N GLU A 20 25.25 6.45 0.37
CA GLU A 20 25.47 5.58 -0.80
C GLU A 20 24.16 5.24 -1.52
N LEU A 21 23.09 5.01 -0.77
CA LEU A 21 21.75 4.77 -1.33
C LEU A 21 21.23 6.00 -2.07
N PHE A 22 21.45 7.20 -1.52
CA PHE A 22 21.09 8.46 -2.15
C PHE A 22 21.86 8.68 -3.46
N ASP A 23 23.17 8.44 -3.46
CA ASP A 23 24.01 8.57 -4.66
C ASP A 23 23.58 7.59 -5.75
N ALA A 24 23.37 6.32 -5.40
CA ALA A 24 22.88 5.30 -6.33
C ALA A 24 21.48 5.64 -6.87
N PHE A 25 20.61 6.21 -6.04
CA PHE A 25 19.30 6.68 -6.45
C PHE A 25 19.39 7.86 -7.42
N ALA A 26 20.24 8.85 -7.12
CA ALA A 26 20.48 9.98 -8.00
C ALA A 26 21.02 9.52 -9.37
N ASP A 27 21.91 8.52 -9.38
CA ASP A 27 22.44 7.93 -10.61
C ASP A 27 21.37 7.15 -11.40
N ALA A 28 20.49 6.40 -10.72
CA ALA A 28 19.34 5.74 -11.35
C ALA A 28 18.44 6.74 -12.08
N LEU A 29 18.15 7.89 -11.44
CA LEU A 29 17.36 8.96 -12.04
C LEU A 29 18.08 9.63 -13.22
N LYS A 30 19.38 9.91 -13.12
CA LYS A 30 20.18 10.47 -14.23
C LYS A 30 20.18 9.54 -15.44
N LEU A 31 20.24 8.23 -15.20
CA LEU A 31 20.16 7.19 -16.23
C LEU A 31 18.74 6.98 -16.76
N ARG A 32 17.73 7.65 -16.19
CA ARG A 32 16.30 7.51 -16.54
C ARG A 32 15.84 6.06 -16.46
N VAL A 33 16.25 5.36 -15.41
CA VAL A 33 15.75 4.02 -15.13
C VAL A 33 14.27 4.11 -14.82
N ASP A 34 13.45 3.38 -15.57
CA ASP A 34 11.97 3.34 -15.44
C ASP A 34 11.51 1.98 -14.88
N ASP A 35 12.38 1.33 -14.10
CA ASP A 35 12.13 0.01 -13.53
C ASP A 35 11.60 0.14 -12.09
N VAL A 36 10.30 -0.07 -11.93
CA VAL A 36 9.62 -0.05 -10.63
C VAL A 36 10.17 -1.11 -9.68
N GLU A 37 10.55 -2.29 -10.18
CA GLU A 37 11.04 -3.38 -9.33
C GLU A 37 12.40 -3.03 -8.72
N LEU A 38 13.26 -2.36 -9.48
CA LEU A 38 14.53 -1.85 -8.95
C LEU A 38 14.31 -0.89 -7.78
N PHE A 39 13.38 0.06 -7.91
CA PHE A 39 13.10 1.02 -6.83
C PHE A 39 12.42 0.38 -5.62
N LYS A 40 11.66 -0.71 -5.80
CA LYS A 40 11.12 -1.47 -4.66
C LYS A 40 12.24 -2.06 -3.79
N ILE A 41 13.36 -2.47 -4.40
CA ILE A 41 14.54 -2.96 -3.66
C ILE A 41 15.08 -1.85 -2.76
N LEU A 42 15.27 -0.63 -3.30
CA LEU A 42 15.69 0.53 -2.50
C LEU A 42 14.73 0.78 -1.33
N LEU A 43 13.43 0.85 -1.62
CA LEU A 43 12.42 1.19 -0.61
C LEU A 43 12.24 0.13 0.48
N ALA A 44 12.71 -1.10 0.24
CA ALA A 44 12.72 -2.17 1.21
C ALA A 44 14.06 -2.29 1.97
N ASN A 45 15.03 -1.43 1.68
CA ASN A 45 16.32 -1.48 2.36
C ASN A 45 16.16 -1.12 3.86
N PRO A 46 16.59 -1.99 4.80
CA PRO A 46 16.39 -1.79 6.23
C PRO A 46 17.25 -0.68 6.84
N SER A 47 18.25 -0.14 6.13
CA SER A 47 19.03 1.01 6.60
C SER A 47 18.30 2.33 6.43
N LEU A 48 17.17 2.36 5.72
CA LEU A 48 16.37 3.55 5.52
C LEU A 48 15.45 3.79 6.71
N SER A 49 15.45 5.03 7.19
CA SER A 49 14.42 5.55 8.08
C SER A 49 13.09 5.72 7.35
N ILE A 50 12.01 5.82 8.13
CA ILE A 50 10.67 6.05 7.59
C ILE A 50 10.58 7.30 6.71
N ASP A 51 11.29 8.38 7.08
CA ASP A 51 11.31 9.64 6.33
C ASP A 51 12.10 9.53 5.05
N GLU A 52 13.18 8.74 5.02
CA GLU A 52 13.93 8.47 3.80
C GLU A 52 13.13 7.61 2.83
N VAL A 53 12.44 6.57 3.30
CA VAL A 53 11.52 5.78 2.46
C VAL A 53 10.45 6.68 1.85
N LYS A 54 9.82 7.55 2.65
CA LYS A 54 8.85 8.54 2.15
C LYS A 54 9.48 9.47 1.11
N MET A 55 10.65 10.04 1.40
CA MET A 55 11.36 10.96 0.51
C MET A 55 11.66 10.31 -0.85
N PHE A 56 12.24 9.10 -0.84
CA PHE A 56 12.53 8.36 -2.08
C PHE A 56 11.24 8.03 -2.83
N ALA A 57 10.23 7.52 -2.15
CA ALA A 57 8.95 7.17 -2.76
C ALA A 57 8.29 8.37 -3.45
N GLU A 58 8.19 9.52 -2.78
CA GLU A 58 7.61 10.73 -3.38
C GLU A 58 8.43 11.22 -4.57
N LYS A 59 9.77 11.11 -4.50
CA LYS A 59 10.64 11.47 -5.62
C LYS A 59 10.45 10.53 -6.81
N ILE A 60 10.37 9.21 -6.58
CA ILE A 60 10.08 8.22 -7.63
C ILE A 60 8.74 8.52 -8.29
N ILE A 61 7.69 8.72 -7.50
CA ILE A 61 6.34 9.03 -7.99
C ILE A 61 6.34 10.31 -8.83
N LYS A 62 7.11 11.33 -8.42
CA LYS A 62 7.23 12.59 -9.16
C LYS A 62 7.91 12.40 -10.52
N GLU A 63 8.97 11.61 -10.60
CA GLU A 63 9.72 11.38 -11.84
C GLU A 63 9.05 10.32 -12.74
N MET A 64 8.31 9.37 -12.15
CA MET A 64 7.60 8.27 -12.80
C MET A 64 6.13 8.22 -12.36
N PRO A 65 5.26 9.16 -12.78
CA PRO A 65 3.87 9.22 -12.31
C PRO A 65 3.06 7.94 -12.55
N ASN A 66 3.37 7.20 -13.62
CA ASN A 66 2.72 5.92 -13.94
C ASN A 66 3.00 4.83 -12.88
N SER A 67 4.06 4.99 -12.08
CA SER A 67 4.40 4.08 -10.99
C SER A 67 3.63 4.34 -9.69
N LEU A 68 2.84 5.42 -9.61
CA LEU A 68 2.16 5.88 -8.39
C LEU A 68 1.44 4.75 -7.64
N TYR A 69 0.65 3.95 -8.36
CA TYR A 69 -0.06 2.81 -7.76
C TYR A 69 0.92 1.79 -7.15
N HIS A 70 1.89 1.33 -7.94
CA HIS A 70 2.80 0.25 -7.54
C HIS A 70 3.75 0.66 -6.42
N ILE A 71 4.30 1.88 -6.47
CA ILE A 71 5.16 2.42 -5.42
C ILE A 71 4.36 2.65 -4.14
N SER A 72 3.15 3.21 -4.25
CA SER A 72 2.31 3.43 -3.06
C SER A 72 1.92 2.12 -2.40
N MET A 73 1.51 1.11 -3.17
CA MET A 73 1.22 -0.23 -2.63
C MET A 73 2.44 -0.86 -1.97
N TRP A 74 3.63 -0.69 -2.54
CA TRP A 74 4.86 -1.22 -1.96
C TRP A 74 5.22 -0.53 -0.65
N CYS A 75 5.24 0.80 -0.61
CA CYS A 75 5.50 1.56 0.60
C CYS A 75 4.51 1.22 1.71
N ALA A 76 3.22 1.08 1.38
CA ALA A 76 2.21 0.69 2.35
C ALA A 76 2.56 -0.64 3.03
N LYS A 77 2.98 -1.64 2.25
CA LYS A 77 3.42 -2.96 2.75
C LYS A 77 4.73 -2.91 3.52
N VAL A 78 5.69 -2.08 3.09
CA VAL A 78 6.94 -1.87 3.83
C VAL A 78 6.64 -1.35 5.23
N PHE A 79 5.77 -0.34 5.35
CA PHE A 79 5.40 0.23 6.65
C PHE A 79 4.50 -0.69 7.48
N GLU A 80 3.66 -1.50 6.83
CA GLU A 80 2.78 -2.48 7.49
C GLU A 80 3.57 -3.47 8.35
N ASN A 81 4.79 -3.86 7.95
CA ASN A 81 5.67 -4.75 8.73
C ASN A 81 6.03 -4.20 10.12
N TYR A 82 5.83 -2.90 10.36
CA TYR A 82 6.13 -2.23 11.63
C TYR A 82 4.89 -1.51 12.20
N ALA A 83 3.68 -1.91 11.78
CA ALA A 83 2.42 -1.23 12.11
C ALA A 83 2.06 -1.20 13.61
N GLU A 84 2.77 -1.95 14.46
CA GLU A 84 2.67 -1.79 15.92
C GLU A 84 3.10 -0.39 16.38
N GLN A 85 3.98 0.26 15.61
CA GLN A 85 4.38 1.65 15.83
C GLN A 85 3.42 2.59 15.09
N TYR A 86 2.86 3.54 15.84
CA TYR A 86 1.83 4.47 15.34
C TYR A 86 2.26 5.19 14.06
N GLU A 87 3.51 5.64 13.97
CA GLU A 87 3.99 6.36 12.78
C GLU A 87 3.99 5.50 11.52
N TYR A 88 4.39 4.23 11.65
CA TYR A 88 4.40 3.26 10.56
C TYR A 88 2.98 2.87 10.15
N LEU A 89 2.08 2.65 11.12
CA LEU A 89 0.67 2.40 10.85
C LEU A 89 0.03 3.52 10.02
N TYR A 90 0.20 4.77 10.43
CA TYR A 90 -0.38 5.91 9.71
C TYR A 90 0.28 6.13 8.35
N SER A 91 1.58 5.85 8.23
CA SER A 91 2.27 5.89 6.94
C SER A 91 1.71 4.81 5.99
N SER A 92 1.49 3.59 6.48
CA SER A 92 0.87 2.52 5.72
C SER A 92 -0.55 2.89 5.24
N ILE A 93 -1.40 3.38 6.15
CA ILE A 93 -2.75 3.89 5.83
C ILE A 93 -2.70 4.98 4.75
N ASN A 94 -1.78 5.94 4.87
CA ASN A 94 -1.65 7.04 3.91
C ASN A 94 -1.23 6.55 2.52
N TYR A 95 -0.31 5.58 2.44
CA TYR A 95 0.13 5.04 1.16
C TYR A 95 -0.91 4.11 0.52
N TYR A 96 -1.67 3.33 1.31
CA TYR A 96 -2.86 2.65 0.78
C TYR A 96 -3.87 3.66 0.21
N LEU A 97 -4.12 4.77 0.89
CA LEU A 97 -4.99 5.82 0.37
C LEU A 97 -4.47 6.44 -0.94
N LYS A 98 -3.15 6.64 -1.08
CA LYS A 98 -2.55 7.07 -2.35
C LYS A 98 -2.78 6.04 -3.45
N ALA A 99 -2.61 4.74 -3.16
CA ALA A 99 -2.88 3.67 -4.12
C ALA A 99 -4.36 3.60 -4.53
N ILE A 100 -5.29 3.78 -3.58
CA ILE A 100 -6.74 3.87 -3.83
C ILE A 100 -7.03 5.02 -4.80
N ASN A 101 -6.47 6.20 -4.54
CA ASN A 101 -6.70 7.37 -5.40
C ASN A 101 -6.07 7.21 -6.80
N ALA A 102 -4.97 6.47 -6.91
CA ALA A 102 -4.30 6.19 -8.18
C ALA A 102 -5.07 5.18 -9.05
N ALA A 103 -5.72 4.19 -8.43
CA ALA A 103 -6.49 3.16 -9.11
C ALA A 103 -7.82 2.89 -8.36
N PRO A 104 -8.79 3.82 -8.41
CA PRO A 104 -10.01 3.77 -7.57
C PRO A 104 -10.95 2.62 -7.92
N THR A 105 -10.79 2.00 -9.08
CA THR A 105 -11.54 0.82 -9.50
C THR A 105 -10.94 -0.48 -8.96
N ASN A 106 -9.69 -0.46 -8.47
CA ASN A 106 -9.02 -1.62 -7.94
C ASN A 106 -9.40 -1.86 -6.46
N PHE A 107 -9.77 -3.10 -6.14
CA PHE A 107 -10.19 -3.50 -4.80
C PHE A 107 -9.01 -3.79 -3.87
N GLU A 108 -7.84 -4.15 -4.42
CA GLU A 108 -6.69 -4.66 -3.65
C GLU A 108 -6.26 -3.72 -2.51
N PRO A 109 -6.13 -2.39 -2.72
CA PRO A 109 -5.73 -1.49 -1.64
C PRO A 109 -6.76 -1.41 -0.50
N LEU A 110 -8.05 -1.50 -0.82
CA LEU A 110 -9.12 -1.47 0.19
C LEU A 110 -9.18 -2.76 1.01
N VAL A 111 -8.90 -3.91 0.39
CA VAL A 111 -8.76 -5.16 1.16
C VAL A 111 -7.50 -5.11 2.01
N SER A 112 -6.39 -4.63 1.47
CA SER A 112 -5.10 -4.59 2.19
C SER A 112 -5.16 -3.65 3.40
N ILE A 113 -5.79 -2.47 3.28
CA ILE A 113 -5.89 -1.53 4.40
C ILE A 113 -6.75 -2.07 5.56
N LEU A 114 -7.70 -3.00 5.30
CA LEU A 114 -8.47 -3.66 6.35
C LEU A 114 -7.60 -4.57 7.22
N ASN A 115 -6.49 -5.09 6.71
CA ASN A 115 -5.55 -5.91 7.49
C ASN A 115 -4.84 -5.09 8.58
N LEU A 116 -4.83 -3.76 8.46
CA LEU A 116 -4.29 -2.86 9.49
C LEU A 116 -5.26 -2.63 10.66
N TYR A 117 -6.46 -3.19 10.61
CA TYR A 117 -7.45 -3.03 11.68
C TYR A 117 -7.00 -3.76 12.94
N ASN A 118 -6.91 -3.05 14.06
CA ASN A 118 -6.59 -3.66 15.35
C ASN A 118 -7.85 -4.31 15.95
N MET A 119 -7.83 -5.63 16.10
CA MET A 119 -8.97 -6.41 16.61
C MET A 119 -9.12 -6.36 18.13
N GLU A 120 -8.08 -5.98 18.87
CA GLU A 120 -8.06 -6.02 20.33
C GLU A 120 -8.57 -4.73 20.96
N ILE A 121 -8.32 -3.59 20.31
CA ILE A 121 -8.58 -2.26 20.85
C ILE A 121 -9.24 -1.37 19.78
N ASP A 122 -10.33 -0.68 20.15
CA ASP A 122 -10.90 0.39 19.30
C ASP A 122 -9.94 1.58 19.27
N THR A 123 -9.35 1.85 18.10
CA THR A 123 -8.39 2.93 17.91
C THR A 123 -8.91 3.99 16.93
N PRO A 124 -8.40 5.23 16.98
CA PRO A 124 -8.65 6.22 15.93
C PRO A 124 -8.26 5.74 14.53
N ALA A 125 -7.25 4.87 14.43
CA ALA A 125 -6.83 4.26 13.16
C ALA A 125 -7.92 3.33 12.60
N ASN A 126 -8.55 2.49 13.43
CA ASN A 126 -9.66 1.63 13.02
C ASN A 126 -10.82 2.42 12.40
N LYS A 127 -11.20 3.53 13.05
CA LYS A 127 -12.27 4.42 12.56
C LYS A 127 -11.90 4.99 11.19
N ARG A 128 -10.66 5.45 11.05
CA ARG A 128 -10.14 5.97 9.78
C ARG A 128 -10.09 4.91 8.68
N ILE A 129 -9.67 3.69 8.98
CA ILE A 129 -9.65 2.56 8.04
C ILE A 129 -11.06 2.30 7.51
N LEU A 130 -12.05 2.16 8.41
CA LEU A 130 -13.43 1.91 8.01
C LEU A 130 -14.05 3.09 7.24
N GLU A 131 -13.68 4.34 7.56
CA GLU A 131 -14.13 5.51 6.81
C GLU A 131 -13.59 5.49 5.38
N ILE A 132 -12.28 5.28 5.19
CA ILE A 132 -11.65 5.15 3.86
C ILE A 132 -12.30 4.00 3.08
N VAL A 133 -12.26 2.81 3.69
CA VAL A 133 -13.26 1.74 3.60
C VAL A 133 -14.49 2.04 2.75
N ASN A 134 -15.49 2.51 3.47
CA ASN A 134 -16.85 2.73 2.99
C ASN A 134 -16.95 3.83 1.93
N ASN A 135 -16.13 4.88 2.03
CA ASN A 135 -16.16 6.00 1.09
C ASN A 135 -15.60 5.63 -0.28
N CYS A 136 -14.70 4.65 -0.35
CA CYS A 136 -14.00 4.28 -1.58
C CYS A 136 -14.52 3.02 -2.27
N ILE A 137 -15.51 2.32 -1.71
CA ILE A 137 -16.18 1.16 -2.37
C ILE A 137 -16.95 1.52 -3.66
N PRO A 138 -17.70 2.65 -3.75
CA PRO A 138 -18.55 2.92 -4.91
C PRO A 138 -17.89 2.80 -6.30
N PRO A 139 -16.64 3.28 -6.53
CA PRO A 139 -15.97 3.14 -7.82
C PRO A 139 -15.33 1.76 -8.10
N VAL A 140 -15.25 0.85 -7.13
CA VAL A 140 -14.51 -0.42 -7.26
C VAL A 140 -15.19 -1.38 -8.25
N ASN A 141 -14.40 -2.06 -9.09
CA ASN A 141 -14.91 -3.03 -10.06
C ASN A 141 -15.30 -4.37 -9.39
N LEU A 142 -14.52 -4.83 -8.42
CA LEU A 142 -14.77 -6.08 -7.66
C LEU A 142 -15.19 -5.76 -6.22
N LYS A 143 -16.38 -5.14 -6.07
CA LYS A 143 -16.95 -4.76 -4.77
C LYS A 143 -17.20 -5.97 -3.89
N SER A 144 -17.54 -7.11 -4.50
CA SER A 144 -17.76 -8.37 -3.79
C SER A 144 -16.58 -8.72 -2.89
N LYS A 145 -15.34 -8.55 -3.38
CA LYS A 145 -14.10 -8.81 -2.62
C LYS A 145 -13.97 -7.93 -1.38
N VAL A 146 -14.30 -6.64 -1.51
CA VAL A 146 -14.25 -5.70 -0.38
C VAL A 146 -15.34 -6.02 0.65
N TYR A 147 -16.56 -6.30 0.20
CA TYR A 147 -17.66 -6.66 1.10
C TYR A 147 -17.42 -8.01 1.81
N TYR A 148 -16.80 -9.00 1.16
CA TYR A 148 -16.40 -10.23 1.84
C TYR A 148 -15.35 -9.97 2.92
N ALA A 149 -14.36 -9.13 2.65
CA ALA A 149 -13.36 -8.75 3.66
C ALA A 149 -13.99 -8.00 4.85
N LEU A 150 -14.91 -7.06 4.60
CA LEU A 150 -15.68 -6.38 5.65
C LEU A 150 -16.54 -7.37 6.46
N ALA A 151 -17.22 -8.30 5.78
CA ALA A 151 -18.02 -9.31 6.48
C ALA A 151 -17.16 -10.16 7.41
N ASP A 152 -15.97 -10.56 6.96
CA ASP A 152 -15.03 -11.33 7.79
C ASP A 152 -14.55 -10.53 8.99
N LEU A 153 -14.17 -9.25 8.80
CA LEU A 153 -13.83 -8.34 9.89
C LEU A 153 -14.95 -8.25 10.93
N TYR A 154 -16.20 -7.98 10.51
CA TYR A 154 -17.31 -7.85 11.45
C TYR A 154 -17.68 -9.17 12.16
N LYS A 155 -17.44 -10.34 11.53
CA LYS A 155 -17.56 -11.64 12.23
C LYS A 155 -16.57 -11.76 13.37
N HIS A 156 -15.31 -11.38 13.14
CA HIS A 156 -14.28 -11.40 14.19
C HIS A 156 -14.60 -10.44 15.34
N LEU A 157 -15.25 -9.31 15.03
CA LEU A 157 -15.74 -8.36 16.04
C LEU A 157 -17.01 -8.82 16.78
N GLY A 158 -17.61 -9.94 16.37
CA GLY A 158 -18.88 -10.44 16.93
C GLY A 158 -20.14 -9.68 16.46
N ASP A 159 -20.01 -8.75 15.51
CA ASP A 159 -21.14 -8.03 14.91
C ASP A 159 -21.73 -8.84 13.74
N LEU A 160 -22.50 -9.87 14.09
CA LEU A 160 -23.08 -10.80 13.13
C LEU A 160 -24.12 -10.16 12.21
N ASP A 161 -24.79 -9.09 12.68
CA ASP A 161 -25.77 -8.36 11.87
C ASP A 161 -25.07 -7.60 10.74
N THR A 162 -24.03 -6.83 11.06
CA THR A 162 -23.26 -6.10 10.05
C THR A 162 -22.50 -7.05 9.13
N ALA A 163 -21.97 -8.16 9.66
CA ALA A 163 -21.38 -9.21 8.84
C ALA A 163 -22.37 -9.79 7.83
N SER A 164 -23.58 -10.13 8.27
CA SER A 164 -24.64 -10.70 7.41
C SER A 164 -25.07 -9.73 6.31
N ARG A 165 -25.18 -8.42 6.63
CA ARG A 165 -25.45 -7.38 5.64
C ARG A 165 -24.35 -7.30 4.59
N ASN A 166 -23.08 -7.31 5.01
CA ASN A 166 -21.96 -7.29 4.07
C ASN A 166 -21.90 -8.55 3.19
N LEU A 167 -22.24 -9.74 3.72
CA LEU A 167 -22.35 -10.95 2.90
C LEU A 167 -23.43 -10.84 1.82
N ALA A 168 -24.60 -10.28 2.16
CA ALA A 168 -25.66 -10.05 1.19
C ALA A 168 -25.25 -9.04 0.11
N LEU A 169 -24.55 -7.97 0.48
CA LEU A 169 -23.98 -7.00 -0.46
C LEU A 169 -22.92 -7.65 -1.35
N ALA A 170 -22.06 -8.50 -0.78
CA ALA A 170 -21.01 -9.20 -1.52
C ALA A 170 -21.60 -10.13 -2.59
N ALA A 171 -22.60 -10.95 -2.23
CA ALA A 171 -23.28 -11.84 -3.16
C ALA A 171 -23.94 -11.09 -4.31
N LYS A 172 -24.68 -10.01 -3.99
CA LYS A 172 -25.32 -9.15 -4.98
C LYS A 172 -24.32 -8.45 -5.91
N ALA A 173 -23.16 -8.05 -5.39
CA ALA A 173 -22.09 -7.48 -6.20
C ALA A 173 -21.48 -8.53 -7.13
N ALA A 174 -21.21 -9.73 -6.62
CA ALA A 174 -20.63 -10.82 -7.40
C ALA A 174 -21.51 -11.25 -8.58
N GLU A 175 -22.84 -11.26 -8.41
CA GLU A 175 -23.78 -11.51 -9.53
C GLU A 175 -23.57 -10.51 -10.67
N ARG A 176 -23.46 -9.22 -10.34
CA ARG A 176 -23.28 -8.13 -11.32
C ARG A 176 -21.89 -8.06 -11.94
N GLU A 177 -20.89 -8.59 -11.25
CA GLU A 177 -19.50 -8.63 -11.72
C GLU A 177 -19.25 -9.74 -12.74
N ASN A 178 -20.13 -10.75 -12.79
CA ASN A 178 -20.07 -11.88 -13.74
C ASN A 178 -20.95 -11.66 -14.98
N GLU A 179 -21.66 -10.53 -15.07
CA GLU A 179 -22.45 -10.08 -16.22
C GLU A 179 -21.61 -9.24 -17.18
#